data_AF-A0A8K0Y3S7-F1
#
_entry.id   AF-A0A8K0Y3S7-F1
#
_cell.length_a   1.000
_cell.length_b   1.000
_cell.length_c   1.000
_cell.angle_alpha   90.00
_cell.angle_beta   90.00
_cell.angle_gamma   90.00
#
_symmetry.space_group_name_H-M   'P 1'
#
loop_
_entity.id
_entity.type
_entity.pdbx_description
1 polymer ?
#
loop_
_entity_poly.entity_id
_entity_poly.type
_entity_poly.pdbx_seq_one_letter_code
_entity_poly.pdbx_strand_id
1 'polypeptide(L)'
;MVKMLIQKAIKRAGDNPWLKRVNETREYFRQNLKLHSHPLGAAKVLRKLREVLPPQSIVTTEVGQHQMWASLFFDVIQPGTFL
;
A
#
# COMPACT_ATOMS: atom_id res chain seq x y z
N MET A 1 -2.42 -25.96 10.55
CA MET A 1 -2.10 -24.96 11.60
C MET A 1 -2.35 -23.52 11.16
N VAL A 2 -1.78 -23.04 10.04
CA VAL A 2 -1.97 -21.66 9.54
C VAL A 2 -3.44 -21.31 9.24
N LYS A 3 -4.20 -22.19 8.57
CA LYS A 3 -5.64 -22.00 8.32
C LYS A 3 -6.46 -21.77 9.59
N MET A 4 -6.13 -22.49 10.67
CA MET A 4 -6.82 -22.36 11.96
C MET A 4 -6.50 -21.04 12.67
N LEU A 5 -5.25 -20.57 12.57
CA LEU A 5 -4.84 -19.25 13.06
C LEU A 5 -5.54 -18.12 12.29
N ILE A 6 -5.64 -18.24 10.97
CA ILE A 6 -6.36 -17.29 10.11
C ILE A 6 -7.85 -17.25 10.47
N GLN A 7 -8.50 -18.42 10.61
CA GLN A 7 -9.92 -18.48 11.01
C GLN A 7 -10.16 -17.87 12.39
N LYS A 8 -9.27 -18.10 13.36
CA LYS A 8 -9.37 -17.54 14.72
C LYS A 8 -9.14 -16.03 14.73
N ALA A 9 -8.27 -15.51 13.87
CA ALA A 9 -8.06 -14.07 13.69
C ALA A 9 -9.27 -13.39 13.03
N ILE A 10 -9.85 -14.00 12.00
CA ILE A 10 -11.08 -13.51 11.33
C ILE A 10 -12.25 -13.45 12.32
N LYS A 11 -12.41 -14.47 13.17
CA LYS A 11 -13.49 -14.51 14.17
C LYS A 11 -13.41 -13.38 15.22
N ARG A 12 -12.22 -12.81 15.45
CA ARG A 12 -12.00 -11.67 16.36
C ARG A 12 -12.18 -10.31 15.68
N ALA A 13 -12.38 -10.26 14.36
CA ALA A 13 -12.38 -9.01 13.61
C ALA A 13 -13.71 -8.23 13.69
N GLY A 14 -14.84 -8.92 13.99
CA GLY A 14 -16.17 -8.35 13.90
C GLY A 14 -16.48 -7.19 14.87
N ASP A 15 -15.76 -7.08 15.99
CA ASP A 15 -16.02 -6.07 17.02
C ASP A 15 -14.75 -5.60 17.74
N ASN A 16 -13.61 -5.57 17.02
CA ASN A 16 -12.33 -5.15 17.60
C ASN A 16 -12.17 -3.62 17.54
N PRO A 17 -12.14 -2.91 18.69
CA PRO A 17 -12.03 -1.44 18.70
C PRO A 17 -10.76 -0.91 18.02
N TRP A 18 -9.66 -1.68 18.08
CA TRP A 18 -8.41 -1.31 17.40
C TRP A 18 -8.56 -1.37 15.89
N LEU A 19 -9.15 -2.45 15.35
CA LEU A 19 -9.37 -2.56 13.90
C LEU A 19 -10.32 -1.49 13.39
N LYS A 20 -11.36 -1.16 14.18
CA LYS A 20 -12.24 -0.03 13.89
C LYS A 20 -11.43 1.26 13.76
N ARG A 21 -10.59 1.59 14.74
CA ARG A 21 -9.76 2.80 14.74
C ARG A 21 -8.77 2.84 13.57
N VAL A 22 -8.14 1.70 13.24
CA VAL A 22 -7.23 1.58 12.10
C VAL A 22 -7.97 1.87 10.79
N ASN A 23 -9.17 1.31 10.61
CA ASN A 23 -9.96 1.53 9.40
C ASN A 23 -10.45 2.97 9.29
N GLU A 24 -10.92 3.58 10.38
CA GLU A 24 -11.29 5.00 10.42
C GLU A 24 -10.13 5.90 10.04
N THR A 25 -8.93 5.61 10.56
CA THR A 25 -7.72 6.40 10.28
C THR A 25 -7.30 6.26 8.82
N ARG A 26 -7.33 5.05 8.27
CA ARG A 26 -7.06 4.79 6.85
C ARG A 26 -8.03 5.55 5.95
N GLU A 27 -9.32 5.49 6.27
CA GLU A 27 -10.36 6.16 5.48
C GLU A 27 -10.24 7.69 5.56
N TYR A 28 -9.94 8.23 6.74
CA TYR A 28 -9.66 9.66 6.91
C TYR A 28 -8.55 10.12 5.97
N PHE A 29 -7.40 9.44 5.95
CA PHE A 29 -6.31 9.83 5.06
C PHE A 29 -6.65 9.58 3.58
N ARG A 30 -7.39 8.52 3.24
CA ARG A 30 -7.84 8.30 1.86
C ARG A 30 -8.67 9.46 1.32
N GLN A 31 -9.55 10.03 2.15
CA GLN A 31 -10.42 11.14 1.77
C GLN A 31 -9.72 12.50 1.81
N ASN A 32 -8.81 12.71 2.77
CA ASN A 32 -8.25 14.02 3.08
C ASN A 32 -6.82 14.24 2.58
N LEU A 33 -6.12 13.19 2.12
CA LEU A 33 -4.77 13.32 1.59
C LEU A 33 -4.80 14.10 0.27
N LYS A 34 -4.32 15.34 0.32
CA LYS A 34 -4.17 16.18 -0.86
C LYS A 34 -2.95 15.74 -1.64
N LEU A 35 -3.16 15.13 -2.80
CA LEU A 35 -2.09 14.82 -3.75
C LEU A 35 -1.76 16.05 -4.60
N HIS A 36 -0.50 16.16 -4.97
CA HIS A 36 -0.03 17.22 -5.86
C HIS A 36 -0.77 17.13 -7.21
N SER A 37 -1.38 18.22 -7.66
CA SER A 37 -2.31 18.26 -8.81
C SER A 37 -1.62 18.20 -10.18
N HIS A 38 -0.30 18.03 -10.22
CA HIS A 38 0.46 18.01 -11.47
C HIS A 38 0.14 16.77 -12.32
N PRO A 39 0.05 16.89 -13.66
CA PRO A 39 -0.30 15.79 -14.55
C PRO A 39 0.60 14.55 -14.41
N LEU A 40 1.88 14.76 -14.05
CA LEU A 40 2.89 13.74 -13.79
C LEU A 40 3.31 13.68 -12.31
N GLY A 41 2.38 13.95 -11.39
CA GLY A 41 2.65 13.80 -9.95
C GLY A 41 3.07 12.37 -9.59
N ALA A 42 4.00 12.24 -8.64
CA ALA A 42 4.62 10.97 -8.27
C ALA A 42 3.60 9.86 -7.96
N ALA A 43 2.56 10.16 -7.18
CA ALA A 43 1.51 9.21 -6.85
C ALA A 43 0.80 8.65 -8.09
N LYS A 44 0.54 9.50 -9.08
CA LYS A 44 -0.14 9.09 -10.33
C LYS A 44 0.78 8.25 -11.20
N VAL A 45 2.04 8.66 -11.34
CA VAL A 45 3.04 7.94 -12.14
C VAL A 45 3.31 6.55 -11.55
N LEU A 46 3.57 6.45 -10.25
CA LEU A 46 3.90 5.18 -9.59
C LEU A 46 2.73 4.20 -9.58
N ARG A 47 1.51 4.67 -9.33
CA ARG A 47 0.31 3.83 -9.44
C ARG A 47 0.14 3.31 -10.87
N LYS A 48 0.37 4.17 -11.88
CA LYS A 48 0.26 3.74 -13.27
C LYS A 48 1.35 2.74 -13.66
N LEU A 49 2.57 2.90 -13.16
CA LEU A 49 3.64 1.91 -13.32
C LEU A 49 3.25 0.56 -12.71
N ARG A 50 2.66 0.54 -11.51
CA ARG A 50 2.18 -0.70 -10.89
C ARG A 50 1.09 -1.40 -11.72
N GLU A 51 0.18 -0.63 -12.32
CA GLU A 51 -0.87 -1.18 -13.19
C GLU A 51 -0.31 -1.89 -14.43
N VAL A 52 0.77 -1.37 -15.03
CA VAL A 52 1.30 -1.88 -16.31
C VAL A 52 2.40 -2.92 -16.13
N LEU A 53 3.12 -2.90 -15.00
CA LEU A 53 4.21 -3.84 -14.75
C LEU A 53 3.67 -5.20 -14.28
N PRO A 54 4.29 -6.31 -14.69
CA PRO A 54 4.03 -7.63 -14.12
C PRO A 54 4.31 -7.69 -12.60
N PRO A 55 3.58 -8.49 -11.81
CA PRO A 55 3.80 -8.63 -10.36
C PRO A 55 5.22 -9.03 -9.96
N GLN A 56 5.91 -9.79 -10.81
CA GLN A 56 7.27 -10.29 -10.62
C GLN A 56 8.38 -9.30 -11.03
N SER A 57 8.01 -8.08 -11.45
CA SER A 57 8.99 -7.08 -11.88
C SER A 57 9.83 -6.61 -10.69
N ILE A 58 11.16 -6.67 -10.84
CA ILE A 58 12.10 -6.12 -9.85
C ILE A 58 12.12 -4.59 -10.02
N VAL A 59 11.85 -3.88 -8.93
CA VAL A 59 11.86 -2.42 -8.86
C VAL A 59 12.94 -2.00 -7.88
N THR A 60 13.82 -1.12 -8.33
CA THR A 60 14.92 -0.56 -7.54
C THR A 60 14.76 0.94 -7.44
N THR A 61 15.18 1.53 -6.32
CA THR A 61 15.24 3.00 -6.18
C THR A 61 16.61 3.45 -5.66
N GLU A 62 17.11 4.59 -6.14
CA GLU A 62 18.16 5.32 -5.40
C GLU A 62 17.60 5.90 -4.09
N VAL A 63 18.42 6.60 -3.31
CA VAL A 63 17.98 7.30 -2.09
C VAL A 63 17.48 8.70 -2.42
N GLY A 64 16.22 9.00 -2.07
CA GLY A 64 15.64 10.32 -2.31
C GLY A 64 14.13 10.37 -2.09
N GLN A 65 13.50 11.49 -2.44
CA GLN A 65 12.04 11.63 -2.31
C GLN A 65 11.29 10.58 -3.13
N HIS A 66 11.84 10.18 -4.28
CA HIS A 66 11.26 9.15 -5.14
C HIS A 66 11.18 7.78 -4.46
N GLN A 67 12.15 7.44 -3.59
CA GLN A 67 12.12 6.21 -2.78
C GLN A 67 10.92 6.21 -1.83
N MET A 68 10.70 7.33 -1.14
CA MET A 68 9.55 7.48 -0.23
C MET A 68 8.23 7.52 -0.99
N TRP A 69 8.19 8.09 -2.20
CA TRP A 69 7.00 8.02 -3.04
C TRP A 69 6.71 6.60 -3.51
N ALA A 70 7.74 5.83 -3.88
CA ALA A 70 7.58 4.43 -4.25
C ALA A 70 7.00 3.62 -3.08
N SER A 71 7.50 3.81 -1.85
CA SER A 71 6.96 3.10 -0.68
C SER A 71 5.52 3.49 -0.32
N LEU A 72 5.06 4.68 -0.70
CA LEU A 72 3.69 5.14 -0.48
C LEU A 72 2.71 4.77 -1.60
N PHE A 73 3.17 4.72 -2.86
CA PHE A 73 2.30 4.72 -4.04
C PHE A 73 2.55 3.56 -5.03
N PHE A 74 3.52 2.69 -4.77
CA PHE A 74 3.81 1.51 -5.58
C PHE A 74 3.60 0.23 -4.75
N ASP A 75 2.57 -0.55 -5.08
CA ASP A 75 2.29 -1.79 -4.36
C ASP A 75 3.33 -2.88 -4.68
N VAL A 76 3.96 -3.43 -3.66
CA VAL A 76 4.88 -4.58 -3.77
C VAL A 76 4.05 -5.85 -3.63
N ILE A 77 3.84 -6.54 -4.76
CA ILE A 77 2.94 -7.70 -4.84
C ILE A 77 3.66 -9.01 -4.47
N GLN A 78 4.93 -9.14 -4.85
CA GLN A 78 5.74 -10.32 -4.58
C GLN A 78 6.93 -10.01 -3.66
N PRO A 79 7.29 -10.90 -2.73
CA PRO A 79 8.48 -10.72 -1.90
C PRO A 79 9.75 -10.74 -2.76
N GLY A 80 10.74 -9.92 -2.39
CA GLY A 80 12.03 -9.86 -3.10
C GLY A 80 12.02 -9.07 -4.40
N THR A 81 10.94 -8.34 -4.71
CA THR A 81 10.84 -7.55 -5.95
C THR A 81 10.96 -6.04 -5.76
N PHE A 82 11.21 -5.58 -4.53
CA PHE A 82 11.50 -4.17 -4.24
C PHE A 82 12.82 -4.08 -3.47
N LEU A 83 13.79 -3.37 -4.05
CA LEU A 83 15.19 -3.30 -3.60
C LEU A 83 15.62 -1.85 -3.36
#